data_AF-Y0KJ41-F1
#
_entry.id   AF-Y0KJ41-F1
#
_cell.length_a   1.000
_cell.length_b   1.000
_cell.length_c   1.000
_cell.angle_alpha   90.00
_cell.angle_beta   90.00
_cell.angle_gamma   90.00
#
_symmetry.space_group_name_H-M   'P 1'
#
loop_
_entity.id
_entity.type
_entity.pdbx_description
1 polymer ?
#
loop_
_entity_poly.entity_id
_entity_poly.type
_entity_poly.pdbx_seq_one_letter_code
_entity_poly.pdbx_strand_id
1 'polypeptide(L)'
;MMKRYLGTLNTLLLLLCAAGSAWAKPADDMVRALNASVLRVTVNLPNGKQGLGSAVVVAKNEVITNCHVVTDATDVSVIVNGEPHAATAIKADWHHDLCMLTVDNLDAPVVNMGASKTLQYESSLFTIGYPDETKTPVNTYGVVKGLFPMDDSVIIRATTPFRLGASGGGAFDDAGNLVGIITLKSRGDAAYYYYMPVEWVQTLMRKPAQALGAKSEKPFWAMDIKQRPYFMQVVQPYLSQEWSTLLKVATQWVQTEPNTAESWFYLAAAEYATKDYDSAEAHFKQVLALNHQHSQAMEYLGKLAEKTAKVQQGLSRVAMLQPAR
;
A
#
# COMPACT_ATOMS: atom_id res chain seq x y z
N MET A 1 27.78 68.58 -29.36
CA MET A 1 26.71 68.60 -28.33
C MET A 1 25.73 67.47 -28.62
N MET A 2 25.64 66.53 -27.67
CA MET A 2 24.62 65.48 -27.44
C MET A 2 24.05 64.68 -28.63
N LYS A 3 24.50 63.43 -28.77
CA LYS A 3 23.74 62.34 -29.42
C LYS A 3 23.21 61.37 -28.36
N ARG A 4 21.90 61.12 -28.42
CA ARG A 4 21.14 60.12 -27.66
C ARG A 4 21.59 58.71 -28.04
N TYR A 5 21.81 57.84 -27.06
CA TYR A 5 21.78 56.39 -27.23
C TYR A 5 20.78 55.80 -26.23
N LEU A 6 19.64 55.34 -26.76
CA LEU A 6 18.66 54.52 -26.06
C LEU A 6 19.16 53.07 -26.15
N GLY A 7 19.58 52.48 -25.04
CA GLY A 7 19.86 51.06 -24.94
C GLY A 7 18.58 50.32 -24.56
N THR A 8 18.07 49.49 -25.46
CA THR A 8 16.94 48.58 -25.21
C THR A 8 17.39 47.44 -24.31
N LEU A 9 16.81 47.37 -23.10
CA LEU A 9 17.01 46.29 -22.14
C LEU A 9 16.12 45.11 -22.56
N ASN A 10 16.75 44.03 -23.03
CA ASN A 10 16.08 42.81 -23.48
C ASN A 10 15.90 41.88 -22.26
N THR A 11 14.75 41.95 -21.58
CA THR A 11 14.47 41.07 -20.43
C THR A 11 13.87 39.77 -20.93
N LEU A 12 14.72 38.74 -21.09
CA LEU A 12 14.30 37.38 -21.41
C LEU A 12 13.72 36.74 -20.13
N LEU A 13 12.39 36.68 -20.04
CA LEU A 13 11.68 36.01 -18.94
C LEU A 13 11.72 34.49 -19.18
N LEU A 14 12.67 33.79 -18.55
CA LEU A 14 12.67 32.33 -18.49
C LEU A 14 11.52 31.86 -17.59
N LEU A 15 10.40 31.48 -18.21
CA LEU A 15 9.38 30.65 -17.59
C LEU A 15 9.98 29.27 -17.31
N LEU A 16 10.45 29.05 -16.07
CA LEU A 16 10.62 27.70 -15.57
C LEU A 16 9.23 27.06 -15.44
N CYS A 17 8.80 26.36 -16.48
CA CYS A 17 7.77 25.35 -16.33
C CYS A 17 8.34 24.27 -15.41
N ALA A 18 7.97 24.30 -14.13
CA ALA A 18 8.03 23.11 -13.30
C ALA A 18 7.10 22.09 -13.95
N ALA A 19 7.67 21.18 -14.75
CA ALA A 19 6.96 20.01 -15.23
C ALA A 19 6.68 19.13 -14.00
N GLY A 20 5.59 19.44 -13.30
CA GLY A 20 5.00 18.46 -12.40
C GLY A 20 4.66 17.25 -13.26
N SER A 21 5.19 16.08 -12.91
CA SER A 21 4.80 14.82 -13.52
C SER A 21 3.29 14.69 -13.36
N ALA A 22 2.53 15.06 -14.40
CA ALA A 22 1.12 14.79 -14.45
C ALA A 22 1.00 13.26 -14.52
N TRP A 23 0.46 12.66 -13.46
CA TRP A 23 0.22 11.22 -13.45
C TRP A 23 -0.81 10.93 -14.53
N ALA A 24 -0.36 10.28 -15.60
CA ALA A 24 -1.27 9.80 -16.61
C ALA A 24 -2.03 8.62 -15.99
N LYS A 25 -3.36 8.70 -15.99
CA LYS A 25 -4.15 7.51 -15.66
C LYS A 25 -3.80 6.40 -16.66
N PRO A 26 -3.81 5.13 -16.23
CA PRO A 26 -3.68 4.01 -17.15
C PRO A 26 -4.73 4.10 -18.28
N ALA A 27 -4.40 3.56 -19.44
CA ALA A 27 -5.27 3.62 -20.61
C ALA A 27 -6.64 2.96 -20.32
N ASP A 28 -7.74 3.66 -20.60
CA ASP A 28 -9.08 3.23 -20.21
C ASP A 28 -9.49 1.87 -20.83
N ASP A 29 -9.01 1.57 -22.04
CA ASP A 29 -9.24 0.31 -22.73
C ASP A 29 -8.54 -0.88 -22.05
N MET A 30 -7.29 -0.69 -21.62
CA MET A 30 -6.57 -1.67 -20.80
C MET A 30 -7.30 -1.93 -19.48
N VAL A 31 -7.71 -0.87 -18.78
CA VAL A 31 -8.44 -1.00 -17.51
C VAL A 31 -9.77 -1.73 -17.72
N ARG A 32 -10.50 -1.43 -18.80
CA ARG A 32 -11.74 -2.16 -19.16
C ARG A 32 -11.48 -3.63 -19.48
N ALA A 33 -10.35 -3.96 -20.12
CA ALA A 33 -9.99 -5.35 -20.37
C ALA A 33 -9.68 -6.10 -19.05
N LEU A 34 -8.95 -5.46 -18.14
CA LEU A 34 -8.63 -6.03 -16.82
C LEU A 34 -9.86 -6.23 -15.94
N ASN A 35 -10.90 -5.39 -16.07
CA ASN A 35 -12.17 -5.58 -15.38
C ASN A 35 -12.79 -6.96 -15.64
N ALA A 36 -12.56 -7.57 -16.80
CA ALA A 36 -13.04 -8.92 -17.12
C ALA A 36 -12.21 -10.03 -16.47
N SER A 37 -11.01 -9.72 -15.97
CA SER A 37 -10.10 -10.66 -15.29
C SER A 37 -10.25 -10.62 -13.76
N VAL A 38 -11.03 -9.69 -13.23
CA VAL A 38 -11.35 -9.61 -11.80
C VAL A 38 -12.81 -9.95 -11.64
N LEU A 39 -13.10 -10.88 -10.74
CA LEU A 39 -14.40 -11.52 -10.60
C LEU A 39 -14.92 -11.37 -9.18
N ARG A 40 -16.23 -11.48 -9.01
CA ARG A 40 -16.87 -11.48 -7.69
C ARG A 40 -16.85 -12.90 -7.11
N VAL A 41 -16.55 -13.01 -5.83
CA VAL A 41 -16.67 -14.26 -5.06
C VAL A 41 -17.86 -14.13 -4.12
N THR A 42 -18.68 -15.17 -4.07
CA THR A 42 -19.79 -15.31 -3.12
C THR A 42 -19.60 -16.60 -2.35
N VAL A 43 -19.77 -16.55 -1.03
CA VAL A 43 -19.66 -17.73 -0.17
C VAL A 43 -20.91 -17.90 0.67
N ASN A 44 -21.30 -19.15 0.91
CA ASN A 44 -22.32 -19.49 1.90
C ASN A 44 -21.62 -19.98 3.18
N LEU A 45 -22.08 -19.52 4.33
CA LEU A 45 -21.55 -19.89 5.64
C LEU A 45 -22.51 -20.86 6.37
N PRO A 46 -22.00 -21.71 7.28
CA PRO A 46 -22.80 -22.68 8.03
C PRO A 46 -23.97 -22.09 8.82
N ASN A 47 -23.88 -20.80 9.17
CA ASN A 47 -24.93 -20.07 9.89
C ASN A 47 -26.02 -19.48 8.98
N GLY A 48 -26.02 -19.83 7.69
CA GLY A 48 -26.97 -19.35 6.68
C GLY A 48 -26.69 -17.93 6.17
N LYS A 49 -25.61 -17.28 6.60
CA LYS A 49 -25.20 -15.97 6.06
C LYS A 49 -24.40 -16.14 4.77
N GLN A 50 -24.37 -15.08 3.98
CA GLN A 50 -23.54 -14.98 2.79
C GLN A 50 -22.35 -14.05 3.03
N GLY A 51 -21.20 -14.42 2.49
CA GLY A 51 -20.00 -13.60 2.42
C GLY A 51 -19.71 -13.18 0.99
N LEU A 52 -18.99 -12.07 0.86
CA LEU A 52 -18.65 -11.46 -0.41
C LEU A 52 -17.15 -11.16 -0.46
N GLY A 53 -16.57 -11.38 -1.62
CA GLY A 53 -15.17 -11.07 -1.91
C GLY A 53 -14.96 -10.85 -3.40
N SER A 54 -13.71 -10.76 -3.77
CA SER A 54 -13.23 -10.62 -5.14
C SER A 54 -12.20 -11.71 -5.43
N ALA A 55 -11.93 -11.97 -6.69
CA ALA A 55 -10.85 -12.85 -7.12
C ALA A 55 -10.24 -12.34 -8.43
N VAL A 56 -8.98 -12.70 -8.70
CA VAL A 56 -8.29 -12.37 -9.95
C VAL A 56 -7.99 -13.67 -10.71
N VAL A 57 -8.28 -13.69 -12.01
CA VAL A 57 -7.99 -14.82 -12.89
C VAL A 57 -6.49 -14.85 -13.21
N VAL A 58 -5.79 -15.86 -12.71
CA VAL A 58 -4.32 -15.96 -12.75
C VAL A 58 -3.81 -17.12 -13.60
N ALA A 59 -4.68 -18.08 -13.91
CA ALA A 59 -4.43 -19.11 -14.90
C ALA A 59 -5.77 -19.62 -15.46
N LYS A 60 -5.71 -20.51 -16.44
CA LYS A 60 -6.90 -21.22 -16.93
C LYS A 60 -7.57 -21.95 -15.75
N ASN A 61 -8.85 -21.69 -15.53
CA ASN A 61 -9.64 -22.28 -14.44
C ASN A 61 -9.08 -22.01 -13.03
N GLU A 62 -8.16 -21.05 -12.85
CA GLU A 62 -7.58 -20.74 -11.55
C GLU A 62 -7.73 -19.25 -11.23
N VAL A 63 -8.36 -18.96 -10.10
CA VAL A 63 -8.49 -17.61 -9.57
C VAL A 63 -7.83 -17.49 -8.21
N ILE A 64 -7.18 -16.37 -7.92
CA ILE A 64 -6.64 -16.05 -6.60
C ILE A 64 -7.61 -15.16 -5.84
N THR A 65 -7.83 -15.46 -4.57
CA THR A 65 -8.57 -14.62 -3.61
C THR A 65 -7.85 -14.64 -2.26
N ASN A 66 -8.41 -13.96 -1.25
CA ASN A 66 -7.93 -14.12 0.12
C ASN A 66 -8.51 -15.37 0.77
N CYS A 67 -7.73 -16.02 1.62
CA CYS A 67 -8.22 -17.15 2.38
C CYS A 67 -9.37 -16.77 3.31
N HIS A 68 -9.30 -15.61 3.98
CA HIS A 68 -10.38 -15.16 4.86
C HIS A 68 -11.74 -14.94 4.15
N VAL A 69 -11.77 -14.81 2.82
CA VAL A 69 -13.02 -14.73 2.04
C VAL A 69 -13.72 -16.10 2.01
N VAL A 70 -12.95 -17.19 1.98
CA VAL A 70 -13.44 -18.56 1.77
C VAL A 70 -13.33 -19.44 3.02
N THR A 71 -12.69 -18.95 4.08
CA THR A 71 -12.61 -19.64 5.37
C THR A 71 -14.00 -19.95 5.91
N ASP A 72 -14.17 -21.18 6.39
CA ASP A 72 -15.41 -21.72 6.96
C ASP A 72 -16.61 -21.75 6.00
N ALA A 73 -16.42 -21.47 4.71
CA ALA A 73 -17.49 -21.55 3.71
C ALA A 73 -17.91 -23.01 3.46
N THR A 74 -19.23 -23.24 3.35
CA THR A 74 -19.78 -24.51 2.87
C THR A 74 -19.69 -24.62 1.36
N ASP A 75 -19.90 -23.50 0.68
CA ASP A 75 -19.88 -23.37 -0.77
C ASP A 75 -19.21 -22.06 -1.16
N VAL A 76 -18.40 -22.13 -2.20
CA VAL A 76 -17.68 -20.98 -2.78
C VAL A 76 -18.02 -20.93 -4.26
N SER A 77 -18.55 -19.80 -4.71
CA SER A 77 -18.86 -19.55 -6.12
C SER A 77 -18.15 -18.29 -6.61
N VAL A 78 -17.67 -18.35 -7.85
CA VAL A 78 -17.12 -17.21 -8.59
C VAL A 78 -18.14 -16.79 -9.64
N ILE A 79 -18.49 -15.51 -9.69
CA ILE A 79 -19.46 -14.99 -10.63
C ILE A 79 -18.75 -14.59 -11.92
N VAL A 80 -19.14 -15.22 -13.03
CA VAL A 80 -18.54 -15.04 -14.36
C VAL A 80 -19.68 -14.71 -15.31
N ASN A 81 -19.60 -13.58 -16.01
CA ASN A 81 -20.65 -13.13 -16.94
C ASN A 81 -22.07 -13.11 -16.32
N GLY A 82 -22.18 -12.91 -15.01
CA GLY A 82 -23.43 -12.89 -14.25
C GLY A 82 -23.88 -14.24 -13.67
N GLU A 83 -23.23 -15.34 -14.03
CA GLU A 83 -23.58 -16.69 -13.60
C GLU A 83 -22.62 -17.20 -12.51
N PRO A 84 -23.11 -17.99 -11.52
CA PRO A 84 -22.27 -18.57 -10.49
C PRO A 84 -21.58 -19.86 -10.97
N HIS A 85 -20.26 -19.92 -10.79
CA HIS A 85 -19.45 -21.12 -11.04
C HIS A 85 -18.85 -21.62 -9.72
N ALA A 86 -19.12 -22.87 -9.36
CA ALA A 86 -18.62 -23.46 -8.12
C ALA A 86 -17.11 -23.67 -8.17
N ALA A 87 -16.42 -23.34 -7.07
CA ALA A 87 -15.04 -23.76 -6.86
C ALA A 87 -15.00 -25.25 -6.52
N THR A 88 -14.10 -25.99 -7.16
CA THR A 88 -14.00 -27.45 -7.02
C THR A 88 -12.77 -27.88 -6.22
N ALA A 89 -11.75 -27.03 -6.14
CA ALA A 89 -10.55 -27.27 -5.34
C ALA A 89 -9.95 -25.96 -4.84
N ILE A 90 -9.07 -26.06 -3.86
CA ILE A 90 -8.34 -24.93 -3.27
C ILE A 90 -6.85 -25.25 -3.14
N LYS A 91 -5.98 -24.27 -3.36
CA LYS A 91 -4.60 -24.26 -2.86
C LYS A 91 -4.52 -23.14 -1.84
N ALA A 92 -4.11 -23.45 -0.61
CA ALA A 92 -4.13 -22.47 0.47
C ALA A 92 -2.71 -22.09 0.92
N ASP A 93 -2.50 -20.79 1.09
CA ASP A 93 -1.46 -20.21 1.91
C ASP A 93 -2.10 -19.40 3.04
N TRP A 94 -2.43 -20.10 4.12
CA TRP A 94 -3.13 -19.50 5.26
C TRP A 94 -2.30 -18.42 5.94
N HIS A 95 -0.97 -18.60 6.02
CA HIS A 95 -0.09 -17.63 6.65
C HIS A 95 -0.15 -16.28 5.94
N HIS A 96 -0.07 -16.31 4.60
CA HIS A 96 -0.09 -15.14 3.73
C HIS A 96 -1.51 -14.67 3.33
N ASP A 97 -2.55 -15.36 3.80
CA ASP A 97 -3.95 -15.08 3.48
C ASP A 97 -4.27 -15.12 1.98
N LEU A 98 -3.70 -16.07 1.26
CA LEU A 98 -3.88 -16.23 -0.19
C LEU A 98 -4.39 -17.63 -0.52
N CYS A 99 -5.53 -17.69 -1.18
CA CYS A 99 -6.18 -18.94 -1.53
C CYS A 99 -6.52 -18.95 -3.02
N MET A 100 -6.00 -19.94 -3.73
CA MET A 100 -6.27 -20.15 -5.14
C MET A 100 -7.40 -21.15 -5.30
N LEU A 101 -8.44 -20.78 -6.03
CA LEU A 101 -9.60 -21.61 -6.30
C LEU A 101 -9.51 -22.18 -7.72
N THR A 102 -9.80 -23.46 -7.85
CA THR A 102 -10.06 -24.08 -9.15
C THR A 102 -11.54 -23.95 -9.47
N VAL A 103 -11.86 -23.41 -10.65
CA VAL A 103 -13.23 -23.20 -11.13
C VAL A 103 -13.32 -23.73 -12.55
N ASP A 104 -14.13 -24.77 -12.75
CA ASP A 104 -14.22 -25.44 -14.05
C ASP A 104 -14.95 -24.57 -15.09
N ASN A 105 -14.48 -24.65 -16.34
CA ASN A 105 -15.01 -23.93 -17.49
C ASN A 105 -15.08 -22.41 -17.27
N LEU A 106 -14.02 -21.84 -16.69
CA LEU A 106 -13.90 -20.42 -16.45
C LEU A 106 -13.65 -19.67 -17.77
N ASP A 107 -14.65 -18.90 -18.23
CA ASP A 107 -14.55 -18.04 -19.41
C ASP A 107 -14.22 -16.60 -19.01
N ALA A 108 -12.94 -16.37 -18.69
CA ALA A 108 -12.43 -15.06 -18.34
C ALA A 108 -10.93 -14.92 -18.72
N PRO A 109 -10.48 -13.72 -19.13
CA PRO A 109 -9.08 -13.46 -19.46
C PRO A 109 -8.16 -13.60 -18.23
N VAL A 110 -6.95 -14.10 -18.48
CA VAL A 110 -5.89 -14.24 -17.47
C VAL A 110 -5.06 -12.96 -17.43
N VAL A 111 -4.75 -12.46 -16.23
CA VAL A 111 -3.89 -11.29 -16.06
C VAL A 111 -2.41 -11.64 -16.28
N ASN A 112 -1.63 -10.65 -16.73
CA ASN A 112 -0.17 -10.73 -16.62
C ASN A 112 0.25 -10.47 -15.17
N MET A 113 1.29 -11.16 -14.72
CA MET A 113 1.89 -10.93 -13.40
C MET A 113 3.18 -10.12 -13.55
N GLY A 114 3.30 -9.07 -12.74
CA GLY A 114 4.50 -8.26 -12.63
C GLY A 114 5.36 -8.73 -11.46
N ALA A 115 5.94 -7.77 -10.75
CA ALA A 115 6.69 -8.01 -9.52
C ALA A 115 6.38 -6.90 -8.50
N SER A 116 6.15 -7.27 -7.24
CA SER A 116 6.04 -6.29 -6.15
C SER A 116 7.40 -5.67 -5.83
N LYS A 117 8.49 -6.43 -6.03
CA LYS A 117 9.87 -6.00 -5.76
C LYS A 117 10.37 -4.86 -6.64
N THR A 118 9.72 -4.61 -7.79
CA THR A 118 10.10 -3.53 -8.70
C THR A 118 9.36 -2.22 -8.42
N LEU A 119 8.37 -2.24 -7.52
CA LEU A 119 7.64 -1.05 -7.13
C LEU A 119 8.54 -0.07 -6.39
N GLN A 120 8.23 1.21 -6.55
CA GLN A 120 8.93 2.30 -5.90
C GLN A 120 7.94 3.15 -5.12
N TYR A 121 8.43 3.90 -4.14
CA TYR A 121 7.60 4.90 -3.49
C TYR A 121 7.06 5.89 -4.51
N GLU A 122 5.83 6.34 -4.31
CA GLU A 122 5.15 7.28 -5.20
C GLU A 122 4.87 6.74 -6.62
N SER A 123 5.18 5.48 -6.92
CA SER A 123 4.75 4.86 -8.18
C SER A 123 3.24 4.70 -8.19
N SER A 124 2.62 4.94 -9.34
CA SER A 124 1.18 4.75 -9.52
C SER A 124 0.79 3.29 -9.34
N LEU A 125 -0.39 3.12 -8.76
CA LEU A 125 -1.01 1.83 -8.50
C LEU A 125 -2.51 2.02 -8.65
N PHE A 126 -3.17 1.08 -9.32
CA PHE A 126 -4.61 1.03 -9.34
C PHE A 126 -5.11 -0.34 -8.91
N THR A 127 -6.32 -0.38 -8.36
CA THR A 127 -6.92 -1.60 -7.84
C THR A 127 -8.27 -1.83 -8.48
N ILE A 128 -8.59 -3.09 -8.76
CA ILE A 128 -9.88 -3.53 -9.27
C ILE A 128 -10.45 -4.55 -8.28
N GLY A 129 -11.70 -4.37 -7.87
CA GLY A 129 -12.42 -5.31 -7.00
C GLY A 129 -13.92 -5.07 -6.98
N TYR A 130 -14.65 -5.91 -6.25
CA TYR A 130 -16.11 -5.86 -6.10
C TYR A 130 -16.49 -5.46 -4.66
N PRO A 131 -16.37 -4.17 -4.28
CA PRO A 131 -16.81 -3.74 -2.97
C PRO A 131 -18.33 -3.91 -2.81
N ASP A 132 -18.75 -4.21 -1.59
CA ASP A 132 -20.14 -4.29 -1.18
C ASP A 132 -20.97 -5.18 -2.14
N GLU A 133 -22.16 -4.73 -2.55
CA GLU A 133 -23.05 -5.46 -3.46
C GLU A 133 -22.95 -5.00 -4.93
N THR A 134 -21.81 -4.41 -5.31
CA THR A 134 -21.60 -3.94 -6.69
C THR A 134 -21.69 -5.09 -7.70
N LYS A 135 -22.42 -4.87 -8.80
CA LYS A 135 -22.55 -5.83 -9.91
C LYS A 135 -21.40 -5.72 -10.93
N THR A 136 -20.68 -4.61 -10.89
CA THR A 136 -19.54 -4.32 -11.78
C THR A 136 -18.31 -4.04 -10.92
N PRO A 137 -17.10 -4.33 -11.42
CA PRO A 137 -15.88 -4.04 -10.68
C PRO A 137 -15.70 -2.52 -10.50
N VAL A 138 -15.11 -2.14 -9.38
CA VAL A 138 -14.80 -0.75 -9.01
C VAL A 138 -13.30 -0.55 -9.06
N ASN A 139 -12.91 0.52 -9.76
CA ASN A 139 -11.52 0.85 -10.02
C ASN A 139 -11.11 2.04 -9.15
N THR A 140 -10.03 1.89 -8.40
CA THR A 140 -9.49 2.94 -7.53
C THR A 140 -8.04 3.20 -7.87
N TYR A 141 -7.62 4.46 -7.86
CA TYR A 141 -6.29 4.90 -8.27
C TYR A 141 -5.57 5.60 -7.12
N GLY A 142 -4.26 5.41 -7.04
CA GLY A 142 -3.44 5.98 -5.99
C GLY A 142 -1.97 5.70 -6.22
N VAL A 143 -1.18 5.77 -5.15
CA VAL A 143 0.25 5.50 -5.19
C VAL A 143 0.73 4.65 -4.04
N VAL A 144 1.83 3.96 -4.30
CA VAL A 144 2.61 3.27 -3.30
C VAL A 144 3.15 4.27 -2.27
N LYS A 145 2.92 3.96 -0.99
CA LYS A 145 3.37 4.73 0.17
C LYS A 145 4.15 3.89 1.18
N GLY A 146 4.33 2.59 0.94
CA GLY A 146 5.02 1.68 1.85
C GLY A 146 5.35 0.37 1.16
N LEU A 147 6.56 -0.12 1.40
CA LEU A 147 7.07 -1.37 0.83
C LEU A 147 7.75 -2.13 1.96
N PHE A 148 7.20 -3.28 2.34
CA PHE A 148 7.66 -4.04 3.50
C PHE A 148 8.18 -5.40 3.06
N PRO A 149 9.52 -5.60 3.05
CA PRO A 149 10.11 -6.89 2.74
C PRO A 149 9.62 -7.98 3.70
N MET A 150 9.15 -9.10 3.15
CA MET A 150 8.69 -10.26 3.93
C MET A 150 8.71 -11.50 3.05
N ASP A 151 9.23 -12.62 3.56
CA ASP A 151 9.22 -13.94 2.92
C ASP A 151 9.63 -13.90 1.44
N ASP A 152 10.78 -13.30 1.17
CA ASP A 152 11.35 -13.06 -0.17
C ASP A 152 10.37 -12.37 -1.14
N SER A 153 9.59 -11.41 -0.65
CA SER A 153 8.67 -10.56 -1.42
C SER A 153 8.49 -9.20 -0.74
N VAL A 154 7.61 -8.34 -1.27
CA VAL A 154 7.36 -7.01 -0.72
C VAL A 154 5.86 -6.75 -0.56
N ILE A 155 5.38 -6.66 0.67
CA ILE A 155 4.02 -6.22 0.96
C ILE A 155 3.89 -4.75 0.59
N ILE A 156 2.80 -4.40 -0.09
CA ILE A 156 2.58 -3.05 -0.60
C ILE A 156 1.60 -2.34 0.31
N ARG A 157 1.87 -1.07 0.63
CA ARG A 157 0.89 -0.11 1.16
C ARG A 157 0.68 1.00 0.15
N ALA A 158 -0.57 1.36 -0.11
CA ALA A 158 -0.91 2.40 -1.07
C ALA A 158 -2.10 3.26 -0.62
N THR A 159 -2.36 4.34 -1.36
CA THR A 159 -3.47 5.28 -1.13
C THR A 159 -4.75 4.90 -1.87
N THR A 160 -4.89 3.65 -2.31
CA THR A 160 -6.05 3.13 -3.04
C THR A 160 -7.09 2.59 -2.06
N PRO A 161 -8.09 3.38 -1.62
CA PRO A 161 -9.04 2.93 -0.62
C PRO A 161 -9.92 1.80 -1.14
N PHE A 162 -10.24 0.86 -0.24
CA PHE A 162 -11.22 -0.18 -0.54
C PHE A 162 -12.19 -0.42 0.62
N ARG A 163 -13.35 -0.96 0.27
CA ARG A 163 -14.43 -1.34 1.20
C ARG A 163 -14.53 -2.87 1.29
N LEU A 164 -15.37 -3.34 2.21
CA LEU A 164 -15.65 -4.76 2.36
C LEU A 164 -16.09 -5.36 1.01
N GLY A 165 -15.76 -6.61 0.73
CA GLY A 165 -16.02 -7.25 -0.57
C GLY A 165 -14.92 -7.07 -1.62
N ALA A 166 -14.09 -6.02 -1.52
CA ALA A 166 -12.95 -5.84 -2.43
C ALA A 166 -11.78 -6.80 -2.14
N SER A 167 -11.73 -7.43 -0.95
CA SER A 167 -10.72 -8.42 -0.58
C SER A 167 -10.62 -9.53 -1.62
N GLY A 168 -9.40 -9.87 -2.03
CA GLY A 168 -9.09 -10.80 -3.11
C GLY A 168 -9.06 -10.18 -4.50
N GLY A 169 -9.38 -8.89 -4.63
CA GLY A 169 -9.22 -8.14 -5.88
C GLY A 169 -7.75 -7.85 -6.21
N GLY A 170 -7.49 -7.33 -7.41
CA GLY A 170 -6.13 -7.11 -7.90
C GLY A 170 -5.63 -5.68 -7.69
N ALA A 171 -4.34 -5.55 -7.42
CA ALA A 171 -3.58 -4.31 -7.50
C ALA A 171 -2.60 -4.40 -8.68
N PHE A 172 -2.60 -3.38 -9.54
CA PHE A 172 -1.93 -3.37 -10.83
C PHE A 172 -1.02 -2.16 -10.98
N ASP A 173 0.12 -2.37 -11.65
CA ASP A 173 0.99 -1.29 -12.11
C ASP A 173 0.41 -0.58 -13.35
N ASP A 174 1.03 0.52 -13.80
CA ASP A 174 0.56 1.31 -14.96
C ASP A 174 0.57 0.54 -16.29
N ALA A 175 1.31 -0.57 -16.36
CA ALA A 175 1.34 -1.47 -17.52
C ALA A 175 0.25 -2.55 -17.45
N GLY A 176 -0.57 -2.56 -16.40
CA GLY A 176 -1.66 -3.49 -16.22
C GLY A 176 -1.21 -4.87 -15.70
N ASN A 177 0.01 -4.99 -15.18
CA ASN A 177 0.47 -6.23 -14.57
C ASN A 177 0.01 -6.30 -13.12
N LEU A 178 -0.48 -7.47 -12.69
CA LEU A 178 -0.82 -7.74 -11.31
C LEU A 178 0.46 -7.71 -10.45
N VAL A 179 0.48 -6.84 -9.45
CA VAL A 179 1.60 -6.70 -8.49
C VAL A 179 1.22 -7.09 -7.06
N GLY A 180 -0.08 -7.14 -6.74
CA GLY A 180 -0.54 -7.65 -5.46
C GLY A 180 -2.05 -7.87 -5.37
N ILE A 181 -2.49 -8.39 -4.22
CA ILE A 181 -3.88 -8.75 -3.93
C ILE A 181 -4.43 -7.88 -2.80
N ILE A 182 -5.56 -7.20 -3.03
CA ILE A 182 -6.28 -6.41 -2.03
C ILE A 182 -6.60 -7.30 -0.83
N THR A 183 -6.07 -7.00 0.36
CA THR A 183 -6.16 -7.96 1.49
C THR A 183 -6.68 -7.35 2.78
N LEU A 184 -5.99 -6.34 3.34
CA LEU A 184 -6.34 -5.81 4.65
C LEU A 184 -6.17 -4.30 4.72
N LYS A 185 -6.92 -3.69 5.63
CA LYS A 185 -6.77 -2.29 5.99
C LYS A 185 -6.60 -2.13 7.50
N SER A 186 -5.89 -1.10 7.93
CA SER A 186 -5.80 -0.76 9.34
C SER A 186 -7.14 -0.27 9.89
N ARG A 187 -7.30 -0.32 11.21
CA ARG A 187 -8.47 0.23 11.91
C ARG A 187 -8.41 1.76 11.96
N GLY A 188 -9.57 2.39 12.07
CA GLY A 188 -9.74 3.84 12.17
C GLY A 188 -10.10 4.51 10.83
N ASP A 189 -10.44 5.80 10.90
CA ASP A 189 -10.89 6.58 9.73
C ASP A 189 -9.74 6.89 8.75
N ALA A 190 -8.51 7.04 9.26
CA ALA A 190 -7.30 7.22 8.47
C ALA A 190 -6.64 5.87 8.14
N ALA A 191 -7.38 4.98 7.47
CA ALA A 191 -6.94 3.62 7.23
C ALA A 191 -5.74 3.54 6.26
N TYR A 192 -4.79 2.65 6.55
CA TYR A 192 -3.75 2.21 5.63
C TYR A 192 -4.20 0.93 4.94
N TYR A 193 -4.00 0.87 3.62
CA TYR A 193 -4.45 -0.23 2.76
C TYR A 193 -3.25 -1.05 2.30
N TYR A 194 -3.35 -2.37 2.44
CA TYR A 194 -2.25 -3.30 2.17
C TYR A 194 -2.62 -4.38 1.15
N TYR A 195 -1.61 -4.77 0.37
CA TYR A 195 -1.74 -5.73 -0.72
C TYR A 195 -0.68 -6.81 -0.59
N MET A 196 -1.09 -8.07 -0.67
CA MET A 196 -0.16 -9.20 -0.61
C MET A 196 0.53 -9.37 -1.96
N PRO A 197 1.85 -9.59 -2.00
CA PRO A 197 2.65 -9.58 -3.22
C PRO A 197 2.29 -10.70 -4.21
N VAL A 198 2.40 -10.41 -5.51
CA VAL A 198 2.15 -11.37 -6.58
C VAL A 198 3.10 -12.57 -6.56
N GLU A 199 4.31 -12.41 -6.02
CA GLU A 199 5.29 -13.49 -5.87
C GLU A 199 4.79 -14.63 -4.95
N TRP A 200 3.97 -14.31 -3.94
CA TRP A 200 3.32 -15.33 -3.12
C TRP A 200 2.23 -16.08 -3.90
N VAL A 201 1.54 -15.41 -4.82
CA VAL A 201 0.61 -16.06 -5.76
C VAL A 201 1.35 -17.04 -6.67
N GLN A 202 2.46 -16.61 -7.27
CA GLN A 202 3.31 -17.48 -8.12
C GLN A 202 3.84 -18.70 -7.36
N THR A 203 4.15 -18.54 -6.08
CA THR A 203 4.54 -19.66 -5.21
C THR A 203 3.37 -20.60 -4.93
N LEU A 204 2.19 -20.04 -4.67
CA LEU A 204 0.97 -20.81 -4.42
C LEU A 204 0.52 -21.62 -5.65
N MET A 205 0.68 -21.10 -6.87
CA MET A 205 0.37 -21.82 -8.11
C MET A 205 1.02 -23.20 -8.21
N ARG A 206 2.21 -23.36 -7.59
CA ARG A 206 3.01 -24.58 -7.59
C ARG A 206 2.62 -25.59 -6.50
N LYS A 207 1.74 -25.21 -5.55
CA LYS A 207 1.25 -26.10 -4.51
C LYS A 207 0.19 -27.07 -5.06
N PRO A 208 0.06 -28.28 -4.49
CA PRO A 208 -1.03 -29.19 -4.86
C PRO A 208 -2.39 -28.63 -4.43
N ALA A 209 -3.41 -28.88 -5.24
CA ALA A 209 -4.78 -28.58 -4.87
C ALA A 209 -5.31 -29.60 -3.86
N GLN A 210 -6.20 -29.15 -2.98
CA GLN A 210 -6.90 -29.94 -1.98
C GLN A 210 -8.40 -29.65 -2.05
N ALA A 211 -9.21 -30.48 -1.40
CA ALA A 211 -10.64 -30.23 -1.26
C ALA A 211 -10.90 -28.96 -0.42
N LEU A 212 -12.02 -28.29 -0.71
CA LEU A 212 -12.54 -27.22 0.13
C LEU A 212 -12.84 -27.72 1.55
N GLY A 213 -12.87 -26.79 2.52
CA GLY A 213 -13.13 -27.13 3.93
C GLY A 213 -11.95 -27.70 4.69
N ALA A 214 -10.74 -27.66 4.12
CA ALA A 214 -9.51 -27.98 4.84
C ALA A 214 -9.33 -27.05 6.06
N LYS A 215 -8.66 -27.56 7.10
CA LYS A 215 -8.37 -26.81 8.33
C LYS A 215 -7.66 -25.49 8.00
N SER A 216 -8.23 -24.39 8.49
CA SER A 216 -7.67 -23.05 8.34
C SER A 216 -6.65 -22.75 9.45
N GLU A 217 -5.70 -21.89 9.12
CA GLU A 217 -4.77 -21.28 10.08
C GLU A 217 -4.97 -19.77 10.12
N LYS A 218 -4.51 -19.11 11.18
CA LYS A 218 -4.57 -17.66 11.28
C LYS A 218 -3.50 -17.04 10.38
N PRO A 219 -3.85 -16.05 9.53
CA PRO A 219 -2.85 -15.32 8.77
C PRO A 219 -2.01 -14.44 9.70
N PHE A 220 -0.80 -14.07 9.25
CA PHE A 220 0.16 -13.29 10.06
C PHE A 220 -0.47 -12.02 10.65
N TRP A 221 -1.38 -11.38 9.90
CA TRP A 221 -2.04 -10.14 10.30
C TRP A 221 -3.14 -10.32 11.35
N ALA A 222 -3.65 -11.54 11.52
CA ALA A 222 -4.66 -11.90 12.51
C ALA A 222 -4.06 -12.46 13.81
N MET A 223 -2.74 -12.66 13.87
CA MET A 223 -2.01 -13.11 15.06
C MET A 223 -2.11 -12.09 16.20
N ASP A 224 -1.67 -12.47 17.40
CA ASP A 224 -1.56 -11.51 18.51
C ASP A 224 -0.54 -10.42 18.16
N ILE A 225 -0.74 -9.20 18.68
CA ILE A 225 0.03 -8.02 18.25
C ILE A 225 1.55 -8.23 18.30
N LYS A 226 2.06 -8.93 19.32
CA LYS A 226 3.49 -9.20 19.51
C LYS A 226 4.08 -10.19 18.49
N GLN A 227 3.23 -10.98 17.84
CA GLN A 227 3.62 -11.97 16.83
C GLN A 227 3.50 -11.42 15.41
N ARG A 228 2.88 -10.25 15.23
CA ARG A 228 2.77 -9.61 13.92
C ARG A 228 4.10 -9.00 13.50
N PRO A 229 4.37 -8.85 12.20
CA PRO A 229 5.49 -8.05 11.71
C PRO A 229 5.47 -6.63 12.29
N TYR A 230 6.65 -6.05 12.52
CA TYR A 230 6.78 -4.73 13.15
C TYR A 230 6.03 -3.63 12.41
N PHE A 231 6.02 -3.67 11.07
CA PHE A 231 5.30 -2.69 10.25
C PHE A 231 3.81 -2.61 10.58
N MET A 232 3.22 -3.68 11.10
CA MET A 232 1.83 -3.68 11.56
C MET A 232 1.68 -3.18 12.99
N GLN A 233 2.65 -3.47 13.85
CA GLN A 233 2.64 -3.09 15.27
C GLN A 233 2.70 -1.57 15.47
N VAL A 234 3.39 -0.86 14.58
CA VAL A 234 3.55 0.60 14.66
C VAL A 234 2.32 1.41 14.20
N VAL A 235 1.43 0.81 13.40
CA VAL A 235 0.36 1.57 12.72
C VAL A 235 -0.62 2.17 13.71
N GLN A 236 -1.13 1.37 14.65
CA GLN A 236 -2.12 1.86 15.61
C GLN A 236 -1.53 2.89 16.59
N PRO A 237 -0.36 2.65 17.20
CA PRO A 237 0.30 3.69 18.01
C PRO A 237 0.55 4.99 17.24
N TYR A 238 0.95 4.92 15.97
CA TYR A 238 1.16 6.11 15.14
C TYR A 238 -0.13 6.88 14.86
N LEU A 239 -1.19 6.19 14.42
CA LEU A 239 -2.48 6.83 14.09
C LEU A 239 -3.18 7.38 15.34
N SER A 240 -3.08 6.69 16.47
CA SER A 240 -3.66 7.09 17.75
C SER A 240 -2.76 8.04 18.57
N GLN A 241 -1.61 8.43 18.04
CA GLN A 241 -0.64 9.32 18.71
C GLN A 241 -0.12 8.80 20.07
N GLU A 242 -0.03 7.48 20.22
CA GLU A 242 0.57 6.83 21.39
C GLU A 242 2.10 6.82 21.28
N TRP A 243 2.71 7.99 21.34
CA TRP A 243 4.14 8.18 21.00
C TRP A 243 5.10 7.35 21.84
N SER A 244 4.79 7.12 23.12
CA SER A 244 5.61 6.25 23.99
C SER A 244 5.60 4.80 23.53
N THR A 245 4.42 4.27 23.18
CA THR A 245 4.26 2.93 22.61
C THR A 245 4.97 2.84 21.26
N LEU A 246 4.77 3.84 20.39
CA LEU A 246 5.40 3.89 19.08
C LEU A 246 6.93 3.90 19.18
N LEU A 247 7.49 4.76 20.04
CA LEU A 247 8.93 4.89 20.25
C LEU A 247 9.55 3.54 20.64
N LYS A 248 8.91 2.82 21.57
CA LYS A 248 9.37 1.50 22.02
C LYS A 248 9.38 0.47 20.89
N VAL A 249 8.28 0.34 20.15
CA VAL A 249 8.15 -0.65 19.07
C VAL A 249 9.07 -0.31 17.90
N ALA A 250 9.12 0.97 17.50
CA ALA A 250 9.97 1.41 16.38
C ALA A 250 11.46 1.28 16.70
N THR A 251 11.88 1.52 17.95
CA THR A 251 13.26 1.27 18.39
C THR A 251 13.64 -0.21 18.21
N GLN A 252 12.75 -1.14 18.60
CA GLN A 252 12.99 -2.57 18.42
C GLN A 252 13.02 -2.96 16.95
N TRP A 253 12.16 -2.34 16.14
CA TRP A 253 12.11 -2.59 14.71
C TRP A 253 13.41 -2.17 14.03
N VAL A 254 13.92 -0.96 14.30
CA VAL A 254 15.20 -0.48 13.76
C VAL A 254 16.36 -1.40 14.14
N GLN A 255 16.39 -1.92 15.38
CA GLN A 255 17.43 -2.86 15.82
C GLN A 255 17.40 -4.18 15.04
N THR A 256 16.21 -4.62 14.61
CA THR A 256 16.02 -5.90 13.90
C THR A 256 16.18 -5.73 12.39
N GLU A 257 15.67 -4.62 11.84
CA GLU A 257 15.59 -4.31 10.41
C GLU A 257 16.13 -2.89 10.13
N PRO A 258 17.43 -2.65 10.30
CA PRO A 258 18.04 -1.31 10.16
C PRO A 258 18.11 -0.83 8.70
N ASN A 259 17.88 -1.72 7.73
CA ASN A 259 17.91 -1.39 6.30
C ASN A 259 16.52 -1.08 5.72
N THR A 260 15.48 -1.08 6.55
CA THR A 260 14.10 -0.76 6.16
C THR A 260 13.86 0.73 6.42
N ALA A 261 13.50 1.51 5.40
CA ALA A 261 13.30 2.96 5.56
C ALA A 261 12.17 3.27 6.55
N GLU A 262 11.13 2.45 6.57
CA GLU A 262 9.94 2.63 7.39
C GLU A 262 10.24 2.42 8.87
N SER A 263 11.17 1.52 9.23
CA SER A 263 11.55 1.32 10.63
C SER A 263 12.11 2.62 11.23
N TRP A 264 12.97 3.31 10.49
CA TRP A 264 13.51 4.62 10.85
C TRP A 264 12.46 5.73 10.82
N PHE A 265 11.53 5.71 9.85
CA PHE A 265 10.50 6.75 9.75
C PHE A 265 9.62 6.79 10.98
N TYR A 266 9.13 5.63 11.43
CA TYR A 266 8.27 5.55 12.61
C TYR A 266 9.00 5.92 13.90
N LEU A 267 10.30 5.60 13.99
CA LEU A 267 11.15 6.03 15.10
C LEU A 267 11.30 7.56 15.11
N ALA A 268 11.73 8.14 14.00
CA ALA A 268 11.92 9.59 13.83
C ALA A 268 10.63 10.38 14.09
N ALA A 269 9.48 9.86 13.65
CA ALA A 269 8.19 10.50 13.89
C ALA A 269 7.81 10.48 15.38
N ALA A 270 8.10 9.40 16.11
CA ALA A 270 7.90 9.34 17.55
C ALA A 270 8.81 10.34 18.28
N GLU A 271 10.10 10.37 17.94
CA GLU A 271 11.09 11.30 18.48
C GLU A 271 10.69 12.77 18.24
N TYR A 272 10.27 13.08 17.02
CA TYR A 272 9.74 14.41 16.66
C TYR A 272 8.56 14.78 17.55
N ALA A 273 7.60 13.88 17.74
CA ALA A 273 6.44 14.11 18.58
C ALA A 273 6.79 14.27 20.07
N THR A 274 7.81 13.55 20.56
CA THR A 274 8.35 13.69 21.91
C THR A 274 9.36 14.83 22.07
N LYS A 275 9.56 15.63 21.01
CA LYS A 275 10.44 16.81 20.95
C LYS A 275 11.94 16.52 21.02
N ASP A 276 12.35 15.28 20.76
CA ASP A 276 13.75 14.95 20.51
C ASP A 276 14.07 15.23 19.04
N TYR A 277 14.19 16.53 18.73
CA TYR A 277 14.31 17.00 17.35
C TYR A 277 15.67 16.65 16.71
N ASP A 278 16.73 16.55 17.52
CA ASP A 278 18.07 16.23 17.02
C ASP A 278 18.13 14.78 16.52
N SER A 279 17.63 13.83 17.32
CA SER A 279 17.48 12.43 16.91
C SER A 279 16.53 12.29 15.72
N ALA A 280 15.37 12.98 15.78
CA ALA A 280 14.39 12.93 14.69
C ALA A 280 14.98 13.42 13.36
N GLU A 281 15.72 14.54 13.35
CA GLU A 281 16.35 15.05 12.12
C GLU A 281 17.36 14.05 11.55
N ALA A 282 18.22 13.48 12.41
CA ALA A 282 19.20 12.48 12.01
C ALA A 282 18.52 11.23 11.41
N HIS A 283 17.48 10.72 12.07
CA HIS A 283 16.77 9.54 11.61
C HIS A 283 15.91 9.80 10.37
N PHE A 284 15.28 10.98 10.21
CA PHE A 284 14.62 11.31 8.93
C PHE A 284 15.60 11.42 7.77
N LYS A 285 16.83 11.91 7.99
CA LYS A 285 17.90 11.86 6.97
C LYS A 285 18.28 10.43 6.64
N GLN A 286 18.34 9.54 7.63
CA GLN A 286 18.57 8.11 7.41
C GLN A 286 17.45 7.47 6.58
N VAL A 287 16.18 7.84 6.80
CA VAL A 287 15.04 7.42 5.95
C VAL A 287 15.31 7.80 4.50
N LEU A 288 15.72 9.05 4.23
CA LEU A 288 15.99 9.52 2.87
C LEU A 288 17.26 8.91 2.25
N ALA A 289 18.23 8.48 3.06
CA ALA A 289 19.38 7.73 2.60
C ALA A 289 19.00 6.32 2.11
N LEU A 290 18.04 5.68 2.77
CA LEU A 290 17.50 4.36 2.37
C LEU A 290 16.47 4.49 1.24
N ASN A 291 15.66 5.55 1.26
CA ASN A 291 14.61 5.81 0.29
C ASN A 291 14.48 7.32 0.01
N HIS A 292 15.17 7.78 -1.03
CA HIS A 292 15.18 9.18 -1.46
C HIS A 292 13.81 9.70 -1.96
N GLN A 293 12.80 8.84 -2.14
CA GLN A 293 11.44 9.20 -2.54
C GLN A 293 10.46 9.26 -1.36
N HIS A 294 10.92 9.13 -0.12
CA HIS A 294 10.06 9.09 1.06
C HIS A 294 9.46 10.47 1.41
N SER A 295 8.35 10.81 0.73
CA SER A 295 7.70 12.13 0.78
C SER A 295 7.35 12.61 2.20
N GLN A 296 6.87 11.71 3.07
CA GLN A 296 6.54 12.07 4.46
C GLN A 296 7.78 12.48 5.27
N ALA A 297 8.95 11.86 5.01
CA ALA A 297 10.17 12.21 5.73
C ALA A 297 10.68 13.59 5.30
N MET A 298 10.57 13.91 4.01
CA MET A 298 10.85 15.26 3.50
C MET A 298 9.94 16.31 4.15
N GLU A 299 8.65 16.00 4.32
CA GLU A 299 7.70 16.89 4.99
C GLU A 299 8.11 17.18 6.44
N TYR A 300 8.50 16.15 7.21
CA TYR A 300 8.98 16.33 8.57
C TYR A 300 10.29 17.14 8.64
N LEU A 301 11.24 16.90 7.74
CA LEU A 301 12.46 17.69 7.66
C LEU A 301 12.17 19.16 7.32
N GLY A 302 11.18 19.43 6.46
CA GLY A 302 10.70 20.78 6.19
C GLY A 302 10.14 21.46 7.46
N LYS A 303 9.30 20.76 8.23
CA LYS A 303 8.77 21.25 9.52
C LYS A 303 9.88 21.55 10.53
N LEU A 304 10.91 20.71 10.60
CA LEU A 304 12.09 20.94 11.44
C LEU A 304 12.88 22.18 11.01
N ALA A 305 13.14 22.34 9.71
CA ALA A 305 13.87 23.50 9.18
C ALA A 305 13.14 24.83 9.47
N GLU A 306 11.82 24.88 9.26
CA GLU A 306 11.01 26.06 9.59
C GLU A 306 11.09 26.41 11.09
N LYS A 307 11.11 25.40 11.95
CA LYS A 307 11.20 25.57 13.40
C LYS A 307 12.54 26.17 13.81
N THR A 308 13.63 25.63 13.27
CA THR A 308 14.99 26.13 13.51
C THR A 308 15.14 27.58 13.04
N ALA A 309 14.63 27.91 11.85
CA ALA A 309 14.66 29.28 11.33
C ALA A 309 13.91 30.28 12.24
N LYS A 310 12.73 29.90 12.76
CA LYS A 310 11.94 30.73 13.69
C LYS A 310 12.69 30.96 15.02
N VAL A 311 13.36 29.93 15.55
CA VAL A 311 14.18 30.06 16.77
C VAL A 311 15.34 31.02 16.54
N GLN A 312 16.07 30.88 15.43
CA GLN A 312 17.18 31.76 15.10
C GLN A 312 16.72 33.22 14.93
N GLN A 313 15.60 33.46 14.26
CA GLN A 313 15.01 34.80 14.12
C GLN A 313 14.62 35.40 15.49
N GLY A 314 14.05 34.59 16.38
CA GLY A 314 13.73 34.99 17.76
C GLY A 314 14.95 35.38 18.56
N LEU A 315 16.02 34.57 18.50
CA LEU A 315 17.30 34.85 19.16
C LEU A 315 17.94 36.14 18.62
N SER A 316 17.94 36.36 17.31
CA SER A 316 18.44 37.61 16.72
C SER A 316 17.64 38.83 17.16
N ARG A 317 16.31 38.72 17.29
CA ARG A 317 15.47 39.82 17.83
C ARG A 317 15.76 40.10 19.29
N VAL A 318 15.95 39.07 20.13
CA VAL A 318 16.32 39.25 21.54
C VAL A 318 17.71 39.90 21.65
N ALA A 319 18.68 39.48 20.84
CA ALA A 319 20.01 40.09 20.80
C ALA A 319 19.96 41.58 20.41
N MET A 320 19.07 41.97 19.49
CA MET A 320 18.87 43.38 19.11
C MET A 320 18.17 44.24 20.17
N LEU A 321 17.48 43.62 21.14
CA LEU A 321 16.79 44.33 22.23
C LEU A 321 17.65 44.50 23.48
N GLN A 322 18.86 43.91 23.52
CA GLN A 322 19.79 44.12 24.62
C GLN A 322 20.51 45.47 24.42
N PRO A 323 20.47 46.40 25.39
CA PRO A 323 21.16 47.68 25.25
C PRO A 323 22.67 47.45 25.15
N ALA A 324 23.31 48.15 24.20
CA ALA A 324 24.77 48.19 24.09
C ALA A 324 25.33 48.65 25.45
N ARG A 325 26.12 47.79 26.09
CA ARG A 325 26.87 48.12 27.30
C ARG A 325 28.12 48.91 26.94
#